data_AF-A0ABD0QJ58-F1
#
_entry.id   AF-A0ABD0QJ58-F1
#
_cell.length_a   1.000
_cell.length_b   1.000
_cell.length_c   1.000
_cell.angle_alpha   90.00
_cell.angle_beta   90.00
_cell.angle_gamma   90.00
#
_symmetry.space_group_name_H-M   'P 1'
#
loop_
_entity.id
_entity.type
_entity.pdbx_description
1 polymer ?
#
loop_
_entity_poly.entity_id
_entity_poly.type
_entity_poly.pdbx_seq_one_letter_code
_entity_poly.pdbx_strand_id
1 'polypeptide(L)' 'MTAVDDISDSTEVVEMDDVPSQFFVEKHSWDGLRDIIHGSRKYSGMIINKAPHDFHPALTRTGSTTL' A
#
# COMPACT_ATOMS: atom_id res chain seq x y z
N MET A 1 -21.29 59.35 8.37
CA MET A 1 -20.86 58.34 7.38
C MET A 1 -19.85 57.45 8.05
N THR A 2 -20.17 56.19 8.26
CA THR A 2 -19.30 55.17 8.83
C THR A 2 -18.24 54.83 7.78
N ALA A 3 -17.01 55.34 7.96
CA ALA A 3 -15.87 54.89 7.20
C ALA A 3 -15.42 53.57 7.84
N VAL A 4 -15.63 52.50 7.07
CA VAL A 4 -15.01 51.20 7.21
C VAL A 4 -13.50 51.40 7.31
N ASP A 5 -12.96 51.41 8.52
CA ASP A 5 -11.55 51.10 8.72
C ASP A 5 -11.41 49.62 8.40
N ASP A 6 -10.87 49.39 7.21
CA ASP A 6 -10.47 48.11 6.67
C ASP A 6 -9.89 47.24 7.78
N ILE A 7 -10.58 46.14 8.01
CA ILE A 7 -10.00 44.92 8.54
C ILE A 7 -8.90 44.56 7.55
N SER A 8 -7.72 45.16 7.72
CA SER A 8 -6.48 44.71 7.11
C SER A 8 -6.14 43.43 7.84
N ASP A 9 -6.86 42.41 7.39
CA ASP A 9 -6.69 40.99 7.60
C ASP A 9 -5.20 40.70 7.58
N SER A 10 -4.60 40.79 8.77
CA SER A 10 -3.28 40.26 9.04
C SER A 10 -3.44 38.75 9.08
N THR A 11 -3.82 38.18 7.94
CA THR A 11 -3.44 36.82 7.58
C THR A 11 -1.93 36.87 7.46
N GLU A 12 -1.28 36.70 8.60
CA GLU A 12 0.02 36.04 8.64
C GLU A 12 -0.14 34.78 7.81
N VAL A 13 0.21 34.87 6.54
CA VAL A 13 0.52 33.71 5.72
C VAL A 13 1.73 33.12 6.40
N VAL A 14 1.49 32.25 7.38
CA VAL A 14 2.49 31.28 7.79
C VAL A 14 2.76 30.51 6.51
N GLU A 15 3.84 30.87 5.82
CA GLU A 15 4.48 29.99 4.85
C GLU A 15 4.81 28.72 5.63
N MET A 16 3.84 27.80 5.73
CA MET A 16 4.11 26.42 6.05
C MET A 16 4.93 25.95 4.87
N ASP A 17 6.25 26.09 5.00
CA ASP A 17 7.24 25.32 4.29
C ASP A 17 6.85 23.85 4.48
N ASP A 18 5.93 23.36 3.64
CA ASP A 18 5.66 21.94 3.44
C ASP A 18 6.86 21.37 2.66
N VAL A 19 8.03 21.51 3.26
CA VAL A 19 9.24 20.83 2.83
C VAL A 19 8.95 19.37 3.08
N PRO A 20 8.91 18.52 2.04
CA PRO A 20 8.71 17.10 2.24
C PRO A 20 9.85 16.60 3.13
N SER A 21 9.51 16.24 4.37
CA SER A 21 10.48 15.70 5.31
C SER A 21 11.02 14.39 4.74
N GLN A 22 12.28 14.40 4.32
CA GLN A 22 12.90 13.23 3.72
C GLN A 22 13.01 12.13 4.77
N PHE A 23 12.33 11.01 4.52
CA PHE A 23 12.46 9.83 5.37
C PHE A 23 13.74 9.06 5.01
N PHE A 24 14.56 8.78 6.02
CA PHE A 24 15.70 7.90 5.91
C PHE A 24 15.40 6.58 6.62
N VAL A 25 15.64 5.45 5.94
CA VAL A 25 15.47 4.12 6.52
C VAL A 25 16.54 3.84 7.59
N GLU A 26 16.21 2.97 8.53
CA GLU A 26 17.16 2.50 9.52
C GLU A 26 18.32 1.74 8.84
N LYS A 27 19.56 2.10 9.19
CA LYS A 27 20.76 1.42 8.68
C LYS A 27 21.11 0.25 9.59
N HIS A 28 21.12 -0.95 9.03
CA HIS A 28 21.51 -2.16 9.75
C HIS A 28 22.89 -2.66 9.32
N SER A 29 23.56 -3.44 10.18
CA SER A 29 24.75 -4.20 9.79
C SER A 29 24.37 -5.31 8.82
N TRP A 30 25.38 -5.90 8.17
CA TRP A 30 25.16 -7.04 7.28
C TRP A 30 24.47 -8.22 7.97
N ASP A 31 24.91 -8.58 9.17
CA ASP A 31 24.27 -9.64 9.96
C ASP A 31 22.86 -9.25 10.41
N GLY A 32 22.63 -7.99 10.78
CA GLY A 32 21.29 -7.48 11.12
C GLY A 32 20.30 -7.59 9.96
N LEU A 33 20.72 -7.30 8.72
CA LEU A 33 19.87 -7.49 7.54
C LEU A 33 19.53 -8.97 7.30
N ARG A 34 20.48 -9.87 7.54
CA ARG A 34 20.24 -11.32 7.43
C ARG A 34 19.20 -11.78 8.45
N ASP A 35 19.29 -11.31 9.68
CA ASP A 35 18.34 -11.65 10.74
C ASP A 35 16.93 -11.15 10.42
N ILE A 36 16.81 -9.92 9.89
CA ILE A 36 15.52 -9.35 9.45
C ILE A 36 14.91 -10.20 8.32
N ILE A 37 15.70 -10.53 7.28
CA ILE A 37 15.23 -11.34 6.16
C ILE A 37 14.85 -12.75 6.62
N HIS A 38 15.64 -13.36 7.49
CA HIS A 38 15.37 -14.69 8.01
C HIS A 38 14.11 -14.71 8.88
N GLY A 39 13.96 -13.72 9.78
CA GLY A 39 12.78 -13.56 10.64
C GLY A 39 11.49 -13.34 9.84
N SER A 40 11.53 -12.50 8.79
CA SER A 40 10.35 -12.20 7.96
C SER A 40 9.76 -13.43 7.26
N ARG A 41 10.60 -14.43 6.96
CA ARG A 41 10.22 -15.66 6.26
C ARG A 41 9.86 -16.82 7.19
N LYS A 42 10.17 -16.70 8.49
CA LYS A 42 9.98 -17.77 9.48
C LYS A 42 8.53 -18.29 9.56
N TYR A 43 7.55 -17.43 9.24
CA TYR A 43 6.13 -17.79 9.24
C TYR A 43 5.50 -17.79 7.84
N SER A 44 6.26 -17.50 6.77
CA SER A 44 5.75 -17.40 5.40
C SER A 44 5.81 -18.72 4.62
N GLY A 45 6.21 -19.83 5.26
CA GLY A 45 6.37 -21.15 4.60
C GLY A 45 5.09 -21.67 3.92
N MET A 46 3.92 -21.17 4.31
CA MET A 46 2.63 -21.50 3.69
C MET A 46 2.37 -20.75 2.36
N ILE A 47 3.10 -19.65 2.08
CA ILE A 47 2.82 -18.69 0.98
C ILE A 47 3.49 -19.11 -0.34
N ILE A 48 4.34 -20.14 -0.34
CA ILE A 48 5.10 -20.59 -1.53
C ILE A 48 4.40 -21.71 -2.32
N ASN A 49 3.18 -22.08 -1.94
CA ASN A 49 2.42 -23.07 -2.67
C ASN A 49 1.87 -22.45 -3.97
N LYS A 50 2.18 -23.06 -5.11
CA LYS A 50 1.58 -22.64 -6.39
C LYS A 50 0.07 -22.86 -6.32
N ALA A 51 -0.71 -21.82 -6.59
CA ALA A 51 -2.15 -21.94 -6.68
C ALA A 51 -2.53 -22.93 -7.79
N PRO A 52 -3.63 -23.69 -7.67
CA PRO A 52 -4.13 -24.51 -8.76
C PRO A 52 -4.28 -23.70 -10.06
N HIS A 53 -3.79 -24.26 -11.16
CA HIS A 53 -3.77 -23.68 -12.51
C HIS A 53 -4.02 -24.81 -13.52
N ASP A 54 -4.28 -24.45 -14.78
CA ASP A 54 -4.57 -25.39 -15.88
C ASP A 54 -5.81 -26.28 -15.64
N PHE A 55 -6.91 -25.64 -15.25
CA PHE A 55 -8.20 -26.33 -15.15
C PHE A 55 -8.71 -26.70 -16.54
N HIS A 56 -9.01 -27.99 -16.75
CA HIS A 56 -9.75 -28.46 -17.92
C HIS A 56 -11.25 -28.50 -17.60
N PRO A 57 -12.11 -27.78 -18.35
CA PRO A 57 -13.54 -27.87 -18.18
C PRO A 57 -14.03 -29.28 -18.51
N ALA A 58 -14.75 -29.91 -17.60
CA ALA A 58 -15.46 -31.14 -17.92
C ALA A 58 -16.63 -30.82 -18.87
N LEU A 59 -16.74 -31.54 -19.99
CA LEU A 59 -17.92 -31.49 -20.84
C LEU A 59 -19.11 -32.02 -20.04
N THR A 60 -20.01 -31.13 -19.62
CA THR A 60 -21.30 -31.54 -19.09
C THR A 60 -22.16 -31.98 -20.28
N ARG A 61 -22.64 -33.23 -20.24
CA ARG A 61 -23.55 -33.74 -21.27
C ARG A 61 -24.87 -32.97 -21.15
N THR A 62 -25.04 -31.88 -21.91
CA THR A 62 -26.34 -31.24 -22.09
C THR A 62 -27.21 -32.21 -22.88
N GLY A 63 -27.90 -33.10 -22.17
CA GLY A 63 -28.96 -33.90 -22.77
C GLY A 63 -30.06 -32.96 -23.23
N SER A 64 -30.13 -32.72 -24.54
CA SER A 64 -31.35 -32.24 -25.17
C SER A 64 -32.33 -33.41 -25.13
N THR A 65 -33.14 -33.47 -24.08
CA THR A 65 -34.35 -34.30 -24.10
C THR A 65 -35.36 -33.54 -24.96
N THR A 66 -35.45 -33.90 -26.23
CA THR A 66 -36.56 -33.49 -27.09
C THR A 66 -37.77 -34.32 -26.69
N LEU A 67 -38.85 -33.66 -26.24
CA LEU A 67 -40.21 -34.19 -26.21
C LEU A 67 -41.00 -33.54 -27.35
#